data_AF-A0A7R8VZX3-F1
#
_entry.id   AF-A0A7R8VZX3-F1
#
_cell.length_a   1.000
_cell.length_b   1.000
_cell.length_c   1.000
_cell.angle_alpha   90.00
_cell.angle_beta   90.00
_cell.angle_gamma   90.00
#
_symmetry.space_group_name_H-M   'P 1'
#
loop_
_entity.id
_entity.type
_entity.pdbx_description
1 polymer ?
#
loop_
_entity_poly.entity_id
_entity_poly.type
_entity_poly.pdbx_seq_one_letter_code
_entity_poly.pdbx_strand_id
1 'polypeptide(L)'
;MSASNGGLPSESEKTFFTTTQLPFPDILDGKVHTQQFLEASKGVVALVDKFGKVFAPIKYDMSGNIEKLTKTYSDNPEKYTYLNDMVLHEKEKGGNVATDALLWLRRALHFVYTFFHCIVEDTEKGRKTEDLVPFLKKAYKDVLERYHGWMAQQLFS
;
A
#
# COMPACT_ATOMS: atom_id res chain seq x y z
N MET A 1 25.13 17.21 -33.94
CA MET A 1 24.85 17.96 -32.71
C MET A 1 23.37 18.27 -32.70
N SER A 2 22.57 17.54 -31.91
CA SER A 2 21.14 17.82 -31.76
C SER A 2 20.87 18.13 -30.30
N ALA A 3 20.46 19.38 -30.06
CA ALA A 3 19.97 19.83 -28.78
C ALA A 3 18.49 19.40 -28.61
N SER A 4 18.24 18.85 -27.42
CA SER A 4 17.05 18.96 -26.57
C SER A 4 15.69 19.25 -27.22
N ASN A 5 14.80 18.25 -27.20
CA ASN A 5 13.37 18.48 -27.15
C ASN A 5 12.86 18.16 -25.74
N GLY A 6 12.76 19.22 -24.92
CA GLY A 6 11.94 19.25 -23.71
C GLY A 6 10.46 19.24 -24.06
N GLY A 7 9.98 18.16 -24.67
CA GLY A 7 8.56 17.96 -24.94
C GLY A 7 7.84 17.62 -23.63
N LEU A 8 6.89 18.46 -23.23
CA LEU A 8 5.86 18.08 -22.25
C LEU A 8 5.20 16.77 -22.72
N PRO A 9 4.97 15.79 -21.83
CA PRO A 9 4.29 14.54 -22.21
C PRO A 9 2.92 14.85 -22.83
N SER A 10 2.61 14.21 -23.96
CA SER A 10 1.31 14.33 -24.64
C SER A 10 0.18 13.87 -23.72
N GLU A 11 -1.02 14.45 -23.85
CA GLU A 11 -2.18 14.17 -22.99
C GLU A 11 -2.63 12.68 -22.94
N SER A 12 -2.11 11.81 -23.81
CA SER A 12 -2.46 10.39 -23.92
C SER A 12 -1.79 9.43 -22.90
N GLU A 13 -1.02 9.92 -21.93
CA GLU A 13 -0.27 9.08 -20.97
C GLU A 13 -0.64 9.28 -19.49
N LYS A 14 -1.74 10.00 -19.22
CA LYS A 14 -2.24 10.17 -17.84
C LYS A 14 -2.92 8.87 -17.38
N THR A 15 -2.28 8.16 -16.46
CA THR A 15 -2.85 7.01 -15.78
C THR A 15 -2.94 7.28 -14.28
N PHE A 16 -3.61 6.40 -13.54
CA PHE A 16 -3.64 6.50 -12.09
C PHE A 16 -2.22 6.52 -11.50
N PHE A 17 -1.32 5.72 -12.07
CA PHE A 17 0.06 5.58 -11.59
C PHE A 17 0.94 6.80 -11.88
N THR A 18 0.60 7.62 -12.87
CA THR A 18 1.37 8.85 -13.19
C THR A 18 0.76 10.12 -12.60
N THR A 19 -0.50 10.08 -12.15
CA THR A 19 -1.24 11.29 -11.70
C THR A 19 -1.72 11.26 -10.26
N THR A 20 -1.97 10.08 -9.69
CA THR A 20 -2.60 9.95 -8.36
C THR A 20 -1.74 9.17 -7.39
N GLN A 21 -1.11 8.07 -7.84
CA GLN A 21 -0.22 7.28 -7.00
C GLN A 21 1.12 7.98 -6.85
N LEU A 22 1.44 8.41 -5.62
CA LEU A 22 2.79 8.85 -5.28
C LEU A 22 3.70 7.63 -5.10
N PRO A 23 5.00 7.71 -5.47
CA PRO A 23 5.95 6.66 -5.16
C PRO A 23 6.12 6.52 -3.65
N PHE A 24 6.38 5.29 -3.19
CA PHE A 24 6.82 5.08 -1.82
C PHE A 24 8.20 5.72 -1.60
N PRO A 25 8.51 6.22 -0.39
CA PRO A 25 9.78 6.87 -0.10
C PRO A 25 10.96 5.89 -0.24
N ASP A 26 12.09 6.42 -0.68
CA ASP A 26 13.36 5.71 -0.58
C ASP A 26 13.73 5.44 0.89
N ILE A 27 14.48 4.36 1.10
CA ILE A 27 15.02 4.02 2.42
C ILE A 27 16.31 4.80 2.61
N LEU A 28 16.31 5.74 3.54
CA LEU A 28 17.48 6.55 3.89
C LEU A 28 18.00 6.09 5.25
N ASP A 29 19.26 5.64 5.31
CA ASP A 29 19.91 5.12 6.53
C ASP A 29 19.09 4.03 7.25
N GLY A 30 18.42 3.17 6.47
CA GLY A 30 17.56 2.10 7.00
C GLY A 30 16.22 2.59 7.56
N LYS A 31 15.86 3.85 7.36
CA LYS A 31 14.63 4.47 7.85
C LYS A 31 13.68 4.87 6.72
N VAL A 32 12.38 4.85 7.03
CA VAL A 32 11.29 5.16 6.08
C VAL A 32 10.60 6.45 6.52
N HIS A 33 10.58 7.47 5.67
CA HIS A 33 9.95 8.75 5.98
C HIS A 33 8.43 8.61 6.16
N THR A 34 7.91 8.95 7.34
CA THR A 34 6.52 8.68 7.75
C THR A 34 5.51 9.35 6.83
N GLN A 35 5.61 10.67 6.63
CA GLN A 35 4.62 11.41 5.85
C GLN A 35 4.53 10.89 4.39
N GLN A 36 5.67 10.72 3.72
CA GLN A 36 5.71 10.21 2.34
C GLN A 36 5.12 8.80 2.25
N PHE A 37 5.42 7.92 3.22
CA PHE A 37 4.83 6.58 3.27
C PHE A 37 3.30 6.61 3.44
N LEU A 38 2.79 7.47 4.32
CA LEU A 38 1.35 7.61 4.54
C LEU A 38 0.63 8.15 3.30
N GLU A 39 1.19 9.16 2.63
CA GLU A 39 0.62 9.70 1.38
C GLU A 39 0.64 8.68 0.24
N ALA A 40 1.75 7.94 0.06
CA ALA A 40 1.80 6.85 -0.91
C ALA A 40 0.77 5.74 -0.60
N SER A 41 0.59 5.40 0.68
CA SER A 41 -0.40 4.40 1.12
C SER A 41 -1.84 4.85 0.85
N LYS A 42 -2.15 6.15 1.03
CA LYS A 42 -3.46 6.72 0.67
C LYS A 42 -3.73 6.62 -0.84
N GLY A 43 -2.69 6.79 -1.67
CA GLY A 43 -2.77 6.51 -3.10
C GLY A 43 -3.21 5.08 -3.39
N VAL A 44 -2.64 4.09 -2.68
CA VAL A 44 -3.02 2.68 -2.87
C VAL A 44 -4.47 2.45 -2.44
N VAL A 45 -4.93 3.08 -1.37
CA VAL A 45 -6.35 3.03 -0.96
C VAL A 45 -7.25 3.58 -2.06
N ALA A 46 -6.88 4.71 -2.68
CA ALA A 46 -7.64 5.29 -3.78
C ALA A 46 -7.65 4.41 -5.04
N LEU A 47 -6.60 3.60 -5.26
CA LEU A 47 -6.57 2.59 -6.32
C LEU A 47 -7.53 1.44 -6.01
N VAL A 48 -7.45 0.89 -4.80
CA VAL A 48 -8.29 -0.23 -4.34
C VAL A 48 -9.77 0.15 -4.38
N ASP A 49 -10.11 1.40 -4.05
CA ASP A 49 -11.49 1.91 -4.13
C ASP A 49 -12.09 1.84 -5.55
N LYS A 50 -11.25 1.98 -6.58
CA LYS A 50 -11.69 1.88 -7.98
C LYS A 50 -12.09 0.47 -8.39
N PHE A 51 -11.69 -0.56 -7.65
CA PHE A 51 -12.09 -1.95 -7.93
C PHE A 51 -13.49 -2.29 -7.42
N GLY A 52 -14.17 -1.34 -6.76
CA GLY A 52 -15.55 -1.46 -6.36
C GLY A 52 -15.75 -2.23 -5.05
N LYS A 53 -17.03 -2.52 -4.75
CA LYS A 53 -17.48 -2.92 -3.41
C LYS A 53 -16.85 -4.22 -2.88
N VAL A 54 -16.42 -5.13 -3.76
CA VAL A 54 -15.77 -6.38 -3.35
C VAL A 54 -14.43 -6.13 -2.63
N PHE A 55 -13.78 -4.99 -2.89
CA PHE A 55 -12.55 -4.59 -2.22
C PHE A 55 -12.78 -3.70 -0.98
N ALA A 56 -14.03 -3.42 -0.62
CA ALA A 56 -14.35 -2.56 0.53
C ALA A 56 -13.72 -3.01 1.85
N PRO A 57 -13.67 -4.32 2.20
CA PRO A 57 -12.99 -4.77 3.42
C PRO A 57 -11.50 -4.37 3.45
N ILE A 58 -10.80 -4.51 2.32
CA ILE A 58 -9.38 -4.13 2.19
C ILE A 58 -9.22 -2.62 2.34
N LYS A 59 -10.06 -1.85 1.65
CA LYS A 59 -10.08 -0.38 1.75
C LYS A 59 -10.24 0.08 3.19
N TYR A 60 -11.20 -0.48 3.92
CA TYR A 60 -11.47 -0.08 5.30
C TYR A 60 -10.34 -0.46 6.25
N ASP A 61 -9.77 -1.66 6.12
CA ASP A 61 -8.61 -2.07 6.93
C ASP A 61 -7.42 -1.12 6.70
N MET A 62 -7.05 -0.87 5.45
CA MET A 62 -5.95 0.02 5.11
C MET A 62 -6.20 1.44 5.62
N SER A 63 -7.40 1.98 5.40
CA SER A 63 -7.75 3.35 5.81
C SER A 63 -7.68 3.52 7.32
N GLY A 64 -8.20 2.56 8.09
CA GLY A 64 -8.15 2.60 9.55
C GLY A 64 -6.72 2.48 10.10
N ASN A 65 -5.86 1.68 9.47
CA ASN A 65 -4.46 1.59 9.87
C ASN A 65 -3.66 2.85 9.52
N ILE A 66 -3.93 3.48 8.37
CA ILE A 66 -3.36 4.79 8.00
C ILE A 66 -3.80 5.88 8.99
N GLU A 67 -5.07 5.88 9.40
CA GLU A 67 -5.60 6.85 10.36
C GLU A 67 -4.90 6.74 11.72
N LYS A 68 -4.74 5.52 12.24
CA LYS A 68 -4.00 5.27 13.50
C LYS A 68 -2.57 5.80 13.42
N LEU A 69 -1.84 5.48 12.34
CA LEU A 69 -0.47 5.97 12.14
C LEU A 69 -0.40 7.49 11.99
N THR A 70 -1.36 8.09 11.27
CA THR A 70 -1.45 9.54 11.09
C THR A 70 -1.70 10.24 12.42
N LYS A 71 -2.56 9.66 13.27
CA LYS A 71 -2.82 10.16 14.62
C LYS A 71 -1.56 10.12 15.48
N THR A 72 -0.88 8.97 15.55
CA THR A 72 0.38 8.84 16.31
C THR A 72 1.45 9.79 15.78
N TYR A 73 1.61 9.91 14.46
CA TYR A 73 2.53 10.87 13.84
C TYR A 73 2.25 12.32 14.27
N SER A 74 0.97 12.71 14.31
CA SER A 74 0.55 14.07 14.63
C SER A 74 0.84 14.48 16.07
N ASP A 75 1.03 13.51 16.99
CA ASP A 75 1.38 13.80 18.38
C ASP A 75 2.78 14.44 18.51
N ASN A 76 3.72 14.08 17.63
CA ASN A 76 5.04 14.70 17.55
C ASN A 76 5.72 14.46 16.18
N PRO A 77 5.42 15.28 15.16
CA PRO A 77 5.94 15.08 13.81
C PRO A 77 7.47 15.07 13.70
N GLU A 78 8.16 15.91 14.45
CA GLU A 78 9.63 15.97 14.45
C GLU A 78 10.24 14.66 14.95
N LYS A 79 9.72 14.16 16.08
CA LYS A 79 10.16 12.89 16.66
C LYS A 79 9.81 11.69 15.78
N TYR A 80 8.69 11.76 15.07
CA TYR A 80 8.16 10.68 14.24
C TYR A 80 8.38 10.92 12.74
N THR A 81 9.44 11.67 12.40
CA THR A 81 9.86 11.88 11.00
C THR A 81 9.98 10.55 10.25
N TYR A 82 10.44 9.50 10.94
CA TYR A 82 10.55 8.14 10.39
C TYR A 82 9.67 7.14 11.15
N LEU A 83 9.10 6.18 10.41
CA LEU A 83 8.25 5.11 10.97
C LEU A 83 9.00 4.29 12.03
N ASN A 84 10.30 4.08 11.81
CA ASN A 84 11.17 3.35 12.71
C ASN A 84 11.21 4.00 14.10
N ASP A 85 11.37 5.33 14.16
CA ASP A 85 11.45 6.08 15.41
C ASP A 85 10.10 6.06 16.15
N MET A 86 8.99 6.13 15.41
CA MET A 86 7.65 6.00 15.96
C MET A 86 7.44 4.63 16.63
N VAL A 87 7.77 3.53 15.94
CA VAL A 87 7.61 2.17 16.46
C VAL A 87 8.54 1.89 17.65
N LEU A 88 9.81 2.31 17.56
CA LEU A 88 10.76 2.13 18.65
C LEU A 88 10.31 2.90 19.90
N HIS A 89 9.88 4.15 19.73
CA HIS A 89 9.41 4.94 20.85
C HIS A 89 8.12 4.40 21.49
N GLU A 90 7.17 3.95 20.67
CA GLU A 90 5.94 3.35 21.18
C GLU A 90 6.22 2.10 22.02
N LYS A 91 7.16 1.25 21.56
CA LYS A 91 7.62 0.07 22.30
C LYS A 91 8.22 0.43 23.66
N GLU A 92 9.04 1.49 23.73
CA GLU A 92 9.61 1.97 25.00
C GLU A 92 8.52 2.43 25.99
N LYS A 93 7.39 2.94 25.47
CA LYS A 93 6.24 3.37 26.27
C LYS A 93 5.26 2.24 26.60
N GLY A 94 5.51 1.02 26.13
CA GLY A 94 4.62 -0.12 26.32
C GLY A 94 3.33 -0.03 25.50
N GLY A 95 3.29 0.82 24.46
CA GLY A 95 2.18 0.89 23.52
C GLY A 95 2.37 -0.06 22.32
N ASN A 96 1.32 -0.20 21.51
CA ASN A 96 1.34 -1.01 20.29
C ASN A 96 0.42 -0.50 19.16
N VAL A 97 -0.17 0.68 19.30
CA VAL A 97 -1.17 1.21 18.34
C VAL A 97 -0.54 1.43 16.97
N ALA A 98 0.56 2.18 16.88
CA ALA A 98 1.28 2.44 15.64
C ALA A 98 1.98 1.18 15.13
N THR A 99 2.53 0.38 16.02
CA THR A 99 3.20 -0.88 15.69
C THR A 99 2.24 -1.87 15.03
N ASP A 100 1.06 -2.08 15.63
CA ASP A 100 0.03 -2.96 15.07
C ASP A 100 -0.56 -2.38 13.79
N ALA A 101 -0.81 -1.07 13.75
CA ALA A 101 -1.31 -0.40 12.55
C ALA A 101 -0.33 -0.53 11.37
N LEU A 102 0.98 -0.32 11.61
CA LEU A 102 2.01 -0.49 10.58
C LEU A 102 2.11 -1.94 10.12
N LEU A 103 2.03 -2.90 11.05
CA LEU A 103 2.07 -4.32 10.73
C LEU A 103 0.94 -4.73 9.78
N TRP A 104 -0.31 -4.33 10.11
CA TRP A 104 -1.47 -4.65 9.29
C TRP A 104 -1.45 -3.90 7.95
N LEU A 105 -1.10 -2.61 7.95
CA LEU A 105 -0.96 -1.85 6.71
C LEU A 105 0.10 -2.44 5.79
N ARG A 106 1.26 -2.86 6.31
CA ARG A 106 2.30 -3.55 5.53
C ARG A 106 1.75 -4.83 4.89
N ARG A 107 0.99 -5.64 5.63
CA ARG A 107 0.40 -6.88 5.09
C ARG A 107 -0.59 -6.59 3.96
N ALA A 108 -1.44 -5.58 4.14
CA ALA A 108 -2.38 -5.15 3.10
C ALA A 108 -1.66 -4.61 1.84
N LEU A 109 -0.62 -3.79 2.02
CA LEU A 109 0.22 -3.32 0.92
C LEU A 109 0.93 -4.47 0.19
N HIS A 110 1.45 -5.45 0.94
CA HIS A 110 2.07 -6.64 0.36
C HIS A 110 1.07 -7.48 -0.43
N PHE A 111 -0.17 -7.59 0.04
CA PHE A 111 -1.24 -8.25 -0.69
C PHE A 111 -1.54 -7.56 -2.02
N VAL A 112 -1.70 -6.22 -2.01
CA VAL A 112 -1.93 -5.44 -3.24
C VAL A 112 -0.75 -5.57 -4.21
N TYR A 113 0.48 -5.48 -3.71
CA TYR A 113 1.70 -5.72 -4.49
C TYR A 113 1.68 -7.10 -5.16
N THR A 114 1.43 -8.17 -4.39
CA THR A 114 1.42 -9.55 -4.91
C THR A 114 0.32 -9.76 -5.95
N PHE A 115 -0.85 -9.15 -5.75
CA PHE A 115 -1.93 -9.17 -6.73
C PHE A 115 -1.51 -8.56 -8.07
N PHE A 116 -0.94 -7.35 -8.06
CA PHE A 116 -0.44 -6.71 -9.29
C PHE A 116 0.74 -7.45 -9.90
N HIS A 117 1.64 -8.00 -9.08
CA HIS A 117 2.76 -8.79 -9.56
C HIS A 117 2.27 -10.02 -10.34
N CYS A 118 1.22 -10.71 -9.86
CA CYS A 118 0.61 -11.82 -10.60
C CYS A 118 0.06 -11.37 -11.97
N ILE A 119 -0.58 -10.20 -12.05
CA ILE A 119 -1.11 -9.65 -13.30
C ILE A 119 0.02 -9.33 -14.30
N VAL A 120 1.09 -8.67 -13.83
CA VAL A 120 2.24 -8.31 -14.65
C VAL A 120 2.94 -9.57 -15.15
N GLU A 121 3.20 -10.53 -14.27
CA GLU A 121 3.87 -11.79 -14.60
C GLU A 121 3.10 -12.58 -15.67
N ASP A 122 1.76 -12.65 -15.58
CA ASP A 122 0.95 -13.35 -16.58
C ASP A 122 0.92 -12.61 -17.93
N THR A 123 0.87 -11.28 -17.89
CA THR A 123 0.93 -10.41 -19.06
C THR A 123 2.26 -10.57 -19.80
N GLU A 124 3.39 -10.57 -19.09
CA GLU A 124 4.74 -10.77 -19.63
C GLU A 124 4.90 -12.15 -20.27
N LYS A 125 4.19 -13.16 -19.76
CA LYS A 125 4.13 -14.52 -20.32
C LYS A 125 3.14 -14.67 -21.48
N GLY A 126 2.52 -13.58 -21.93
CA GLY A 126 1.56 -13.55 -23.03
C GLY A 126 0.17 -14.10 -22.69
N ARG A 127 -0.10 -14.41 -21.42
CA ARG A 127 -1.40 -14.90 -20.93
C ARG A 127 -2.23 -13.74 -20.42
N LYS A 128 -2.74 -12.94 -21.35
CA LYS A 128 -3.65 -11.83 -21.00
C LYS A 128 -5.03 -12.41 -20.69
N THR A 129 -5.55 -12.10 -19.51
CA THR A 129 -6.90 -12.48 -19.07
C THR A 129 -7.63 -11.27 -18.50
N GLU A 130 -8.93 -11.19 -18.74
CA GLU A 130 -9.82 -10.22 -18.09
C GLU A 130 -10.29 -10.71 -16.71
N ASP A 131 -10.22 -12.02 -16.46
CA ASP A 131 -10.55 -12.59 -15.15
C ASP A 131 -9.37 -12.47 -14.19
N LEU A 132 -9.47 -11.51 -13.27
CA LEU A 132 -8.46 -11.22 -12.25
C LEU A 132 -8.70 -11.94 -10.92
N VAL A 133 -9.83 -12.64 -10.76
CA VAL A 133 -10.20 -13.32 -9.51
C VAL A 133 -9.16 -14.37 -9.09
N PRO A 134 -8.59 -15.19 -10.00
CA PRO A 134 -7.55 -16.14 -9.63
C PRO A 134 -6.30 -15.49 -9.02
N PHE A 135 -5.88 -14.33 -9.53
CA PHE A 135 -4.74 -13.59 -9.00
C PHE A 135 -5.02 -13.03 -7.61
N LEU A 136 -6.25 -12.54 -7.41
CA LEU A 136 -6.69 -12.03 -6.11
C LEU A 136 -6.68 -13.13 -5.04
N LYS A 137 -7.26 -14.29 -5.35
CA LYS A 137 -7.29 -15.46 -4.45
C LYS A 137 -5.88 -15.97 -4.13
N LYS A 138 -5.00 -16.01 -5.14
CA LYS A 138 -3.58 -16.37 -4.94
C LYS A 138 -2.87 -15.39 -4.00
N ALA A 139 -2.98 -14.09 -4.26
CA ALA A 139 -2.36 -13.07 -3.40
C ALA A 139 -2.88 -13.14 -1.96
N TYR A 140 -4.18 -13.39 -1.78
CA TYR A 140 -4.80 -13.53 -0.47
C TYR A 140 -4.22 -14.72 0.31
N LYS A 141 -4.18 -15.88 -0.34
CA LYS A 141 -3.62 -17.13 0.21
C LYS A 141 -2.16 -16.95 0.61
N ASP A 142 -1.35 -16.34 -0.25
CA ASP A 142 0.09 -16.21 -0.04
C ASP A 142 0.41 -15.24 1.12
N VAL A 143 -0.39 -14.16 1.26
CA VAL A 143 -0.09 -13.03 2.15
C VAL A 143 -0.97 -12.96 3.41
N LEU A 144 -2.30 -12.93 3.27
CA LEU A 144 -3.22 -12.53 4.35
C LEU A 144 -3.85 -13.72 5.09
N GLU A 145 -4.11 -14.83 4.41
CA GLU A 145 -4.92 -15.95 4.92
C GLU A 145 -4.47 -16.43 6.30
N ARG A 146 -3.16 -16.59 6.50
CA ARG A 146 -2.57 -17.08 7.76
C ARG A 146 -2.78 -16.16 8.96
N TYR A 147 -3.12 -14.90 8.73
CA TYR A 147 -3.32 -13.88 9.76
C TYR A 147 -4.80 -13.60 10.04
N HIS A 148 -5.69 -14.04 9.15
CA HIS A 148 -7.12 -13.83 9.29
C HIS A 148 -7.78 -15.00 10.04
N GLY A 149 -8.58 -14.67 11.05
CA GLY A 149 -9.49 -15.64 11.66
C GLY A 149 -10.57 -16.09 10.68
N TRP A 150 -11.27 -17.18 10.99
CA TRP A 150 -12.26 -17.81 10.13
C TRP A 150 -13.29 -16.82 9.53
N MET A 151 -13.80 -15.88 10.33
CA MET A 151 -14.76 -14.87 9.87
C MET A 151 -14.17 -13.93 8.80
N ALA A 152 -12.92 -13.52 8.97
CA ALA A 152 -12.24 -12.67 8.01
C ALA A 152 -11.90 -13.45 6.72
N GLN A 153 -11.65 -14.76 6.81
CA GLN A 153 -11.41 -15.60 5.63
C GLN A 153 -12.66 -15.76 4.73
N GLN A 154 -13.87 -15.77 5.32
CA GLN A 154 -15.12 -15.84 4.56
C GLN A 154 -15.33 -14.62 3.64
N LEU A 155 -14.77 -13.46 3.98
CA LEU A 155 -14.88 -12.25 3.15
C LEU A 155 -14.05 -12.32 1.85
N PHE A 156 -13.10 -13.26 1.76
CA PHE A 156 -12.18 -13.42 0.64
C PHE A 156 -12.33 -14.78 -0.09
N SER A 157 -13.29 -15.62 0.33
CA SER A 157 -13.54 -16.95 -0.23
C SER A 157 -14.44 -16.91 -1.46
#